data_AF-A0A9P1FZL3-F1
#
_entry.id   AF-A0A9P1FZL3-F1
#
_cell.length_a   1.000
_cell.length_b   1.000
_cell.length_c   1.000
_cell.angle_alpha   90.00
_cell.angle_beta   90.00
_cell.angle_gamma   90.00
#
_symmetry.space_group_name_H-M   'P 1'
#
loop_
_entity.id
_entity.type
_entity.pdbx_description
1 polymer ?
#
loop_
_entity_poly.entity_id
_entity_poly.type
_entity_poly.pdbx_seq_one_letter_code
_entity_poly.pdbx_strand_id
1 'polypeptide(L)'
;MAHAELLSREVKIKYRTSTNLILQKGTLFYNEDMQTVEVETSGSDESTTKVIKLSCLSTVKAMDYIEGTRVNCVLILRQKLDTAAEEDGLDTSDVPPLEEEEMIIQFTRVEDRDNWDTGLRYMMSALEVTVAKDQVDGPTKSFSRIKKVRLEEPRAGVLVHARFELASGEEAVLEIPEHKADAKNLNHEIVKWVQDHCVQPSETTSLYRLVKSLVHRTTLESKTADVIQRINDCSFDKMLKAQGVSVEDQGMAVLELTKAHLREIENDIPTFIGQQGTAASMIVQILRRNVEKMKVINDLAYKIHASSHRKAAG
;
A
#
# COMPACT_ATOMS: atom_id res chain seq x y z
N MET A 1 16.95 8.81 4.41
CA MET A 1 17.84 9.46 3.44
C MET A 1 17.17 9.64 2.08
N ALA A 2 16.94 8.62 1.24
CA ALA A 2 16.42 8.83 -0.14
C ALA A 2 15.11 9.65 -0.29
N HIS A 3 14.21 9.67 0.71
CA HIS A 3 12.98 10.47 0.64
C HIS A 3 13.15 11.92 1.10
N ALA A 4 14.13 12.23 1.96
CA ALA A 4 14.43 13.60 2.38
C ALA A 4 15.04 14.39 1.21
N GLU A 5 15.87 13.74 0.39
CA GLU A 5 16.42 14.31 -0.85
C GLU A 5 15.36 14.66 -1.91
N LEU A 6 14.19 14.01 -1.87
CA LEU A 6 13.07 14.37 -2.75
C LEU A 6 12.37 15.67 -2.31
N LEU A 7 12.40 15.97 -1.00
CA LEU A 7 11.77 17.14 -0.39
C LEU A 7 12.72 18.34 -0.23
N SER A 8 14.03 18.12 -0.45
CA SER A 8 15.03 19.19 -0.45
C SER A 8 15.01 20.04 -1.73
N ARG A 9 14.14 19.70 -2.70
CA ARG A 9 13.96 20.49 -3.92
C ARG A 9 12.97 21.63 -3.64
N GLU A 10 13.42 22.85 -3.90
CA GLU A 10 12.56 24.02 -3.95
C GLU A 10 11.45 23.83 -4.99
N VAL A 11 10.20 23.93 -4.54
CA VAL A 11 9.03 23.87 -5.43
C VAL A 11 8.25 25.17 -5.32
N LYS A 12 7.98 25.77 -6.48
CA LYS A 12 7.11 26.94 -6.59
C LYS A 12 5.66 26.53 -6.37
N ILE A 13 5.05 27.13 -5.37
CA ILE A 13 3.69 26.83 -4.94
C ILE A 13 2.80 28.06 -4.93
N LYS A 14 1.51 27.78 -4.88
CA LYS A 14 0.44 28.72 -4.58
C LYS A 14 -0.18 28.33 -3.25
N TYR A 15 -0.14 29.22 -2.28
CA TYR A 15 -0.48 28.93 -0.89
C TYR A 15 -1.73 29.68 -0.44
N ARG A 16 -2.60 29.03 0.33
CA ARG A 16 -3.79 29.61 0.97
C ARG A 16 -4.01 29.00 2.35
N THR A 17 -4.41 29.82 3.33
CA THR A 17 -4.89 29.34 4.65
C THR A 17 -6.41 29.44 4.75
N SER A 18 -6.98 28.76 5.74
CA SER A 18 -8.38 28.94 6.12
C SER A 18 -8.71 30.40 6.50
N THR A 19 -7.75 31.09 7.12
CA THR A 19 -7.89 32.49 7.58
C THR A 19 -7.65 33.53 6.49
N ASN A 20 -6.77 33.24 5.53
CA ASN A 20 -6.40 34.13 4.43
C ASN A 20 -6.65 33.46 3.09
N LEU A 21 -7.71 33.91 2.41
CA LEU A 21 -8.14 33.41 1.10
C LEU A 21 -7.23 33.81 -0.07
N ILE A 22 -6.13 34.52 0.21
CA ILE A 22 -5.24 35.09 -0.82
C ILE A 22 -4.23 34.02 -1.25
N LEU A 23 -4.20 33.78 -2.56
CA LEU A 23 -3.25 32.86 -3.17
C LEU A 23 -1.88 33.54 -3.31
N GLN A 24 -0.92 33.17 -2.47
CA GLN A 24 0.43 33.73 -2.51
C GLN A 24 1.38 32.79 -3.27
N LYS A 25 2.31 33.36 -4.03
CA LYS A 25 3.42 32.60 -4.60
C LYS A 25 4.45 32.35 -3.51
N GLY A 26 4.96 31.14 -3.46
CA GLY A 26 5.98 30.78 -2.48
C GLY A 26 6.83 29.60 -2.89
N THR A 27 7.76 29.27 -2.00
CA THR A 27 8.67 28.14 -2.08
C THR A 27 8.43 27.23 -0.88
N LEU A 28 8.34 25.93 -1.15
CA LEU A 28 8.23 24.89 -0.12
C LEU A 28 9.58 24.21 0.08
N PHE A 29 10.02 24.09 1.33
CA PHE A 29 11.26 23.41 1.68
C PHE A 29 11.11 22.56 2.94
N TYR A 30 11.86 21.46 3.00
CA TYR A 30 11.94 20.60 4.17
C TYR A 30 13.29 20.79 4.86
N ASN A 31 13.25 21.11 6.15
CA ASN A 31 14.42 21.25 7.00
C ASN A 31 14.57 19.97 7.84
N GLU A 32 15.54 19.13 7.46
CA GLU A 32 15.76 17.83 8.10
C GLU A 32 16.22 17.97 9.56
N ASP A 33 17.04 18.98 9.86
CA ASP A 33 17.60 19.20 11.20
C ASP A 33 16.51 19.58 12.21
N MET A 34 15.55 20.41 11.77
CA MET A 34 14.45 20.90 12.60
C MET A 34 13.18 20.05 12.50
N GLN A 35 13.14 19.10 11.56
CA GLN A 35 11.94 18.34 11.21
C GLN A 35 10.73 19.24 10.92
N THR A 36 10.98 20.32 10.18
CA THR A 36 9.98 21.34 9.82
C THR A 36 9.79 21.43 8.31
N VAL A 37 8.55 21.69 7.91
CA VAL A 37 8.20 22.14 6.56
C VAL A 37 8.08 23.64 6.61
N GLU A 38 8.83 24.32 5.76
CA GLU A 38 8.85 25.77 5.72
C GLU A 38 8.27 26.25 4.40
N VAL A 39 7.36 27.22 4.50
CA VAL A 39 6.66 27.84 3.39
C VAL A 39 7.09 29.30 3.35
N GLU A 40 7.96 29.64 2.41
CA GLU A 40 8.38 31.02 2.18
C GLU A 40 7.46 31.65 1.12
N THR A 41 6.71 32.67 1.49
CA THR A 41 5.83 33.42 0.58
C THR A 41 6.43 34.78 0.25
N SER A 42 6.46 35.13 -1.04
CA SER A 42 6.92 36.44 -1.51
C SER A 42 5.72 37.38 -1.65
N GLY A 43 5.52 38.28 -0.69
CA GLY A 43 4.53 39.36 -0.73
C GLY A 43 5.03 40.59 -1.51
N SER A 44 4.17 41.62 -1.67
CA SER A 44 4.53 42.88 -2.34
C SER A 44 5.57 43.69 -1.58
N ASP A 45 5.63 43.56 -0.25
CA ASP A 45 6.45 44.43 0.59
C ASP A 45 7.35 43.68 1.59
N GLU A 46 7.03 42.43 1.98
CA GLU A 46 7.88 41.60 2.86
C GLU A 46 7.75 40.11 2.51
N SER A 47 8.85 39.35 2.64
CA SER A 47 8.81 37.89 2.61
C SER A 47 8.41 37.35 3.98
N THR A 48 7.45 36.43 4.00
CA THR A 48 7.00 35.78 5.23
C THR A 48 7.30 34.28 5.15
N THR A 49 7.93 33.73 6.19
CA THR A 49 8.22 32.30 6.28
C THR A 49 7.31 31.67 7.34
N LYS A 50 6.45 30.74 6.93
CA LYS A 50 5.67 29.92 7.84
C LYS A 50 6.38 28.60 8.09
N VAL A 51 6.71 28.32 9.34
CA VAL A 51 7.36 27.08 9.77
C VAL A 51 6.32 26.15 10.36
N ILE A 52 6.23 24.92 9.84
CA ILE A 52 5.29 23.88 10.26
C ILE A 52 6.10 22.73 10.83
N LYS A 53 5.96 22.44 12.12
CA LYS A 53 6.57 21.24 12.69
C LYS A 53 5.83 20.01 12.20
N LEU A 54 6.57 18.99 11.75
CA LEU A 54 5.96 17.74 11.30
C LEU A 54 5.16 17.04 12.42
N SER A 55 5.55 17.22 13.68
CA SER A 55 4.82 16.70 14.84
C SER A 55 3.43 17.32 15.02
N CYS A 56 3.20 18.52 14.48
CA CYS A 56 1.92 19.22 14.58
C CYS A 56 0.98 18.87 13.41
N LEU A 57 1.47 18.23 12.35
CA LEU A 57 0.63 17.81 11.22
C LEU A 57 -0.30 16.67 11.66
N SER A 58 -1.61 16.86 11.51
CA SER A 58 -2.60 15.81 11.75
C SER A 58 -2.91 15.02 10.48
N THR A 59 -2.96 15.68 9.32
CA THR A 59 -3.27 15.03 8.03
C THR A 59 -2.54 15.66 6.86
N VAL A 60 -2.23 14.83 5.85
CA VAL A 60 -1.67 15.22 4.56
C VAL A 60 -2.49 14.54 3.46
N LYS A 61 -3.05 15.33 2.55
CA LYS A 61 -3.94 14.81 1.49
C LYS A 61 -3.64 15.44 0.14
N ALA A 62 -3.10 14.65 -0.79
CA ALA A 62 -3.07 15.01 -2.21
C ALA A 62 -4.46 14.90 -2.85
N MET A 63 -4.83 15.90 -3.66
CA MET A 63 -6.06 15.94 -4.44
C MET A 63 -5.83 16.58 -5.82
N ASP A 64 -6.68 16.21 -6.78
CA ASP A 64 -6.85 16.92 -8.04
C ASP A 64 -8.15 17.72 -7.97
N TYR A 65 -8.06 19.04 -8.14
CA TYR A 65 -9.21 19.94 -8.17
C TYR A 65 -9.41 20.49 -9.57
N ILE A 66 -10.57 20.20 -10.18
CA ILE A 66 -10.90 20.65 -11.54
C ILE A 66 -11.63 21.98 -11.47
N GLU A 67 -11.03 23.03 -12.02
CA GLU A 67 -11.63 24.36 -12.13
C GLU A 67 -11.79 24.73 -13.61
N GLY A 68 -13.00 24.54 -14.12
CA GLY A 68 -13.28 24.65 -15.56
C GLY A 68 -12.53 23.58 -16.35
N THR A 69 -11.56 23.99 -17.17
CA THR A 69 -10.71 23.08 -17.96
C THR A 69 -9.33 22.84 -17.35
N ARG A 70 -9.02 23.46 -16.20
CA ARG A 70 -7.71 23.36 -15.54
C ARG A 70 -7.77 22.35 -14.41
N VAL A 71 -6.79 21.44 -14.37
CA VAL A 71 -6.55 20.54 -13.24
C VAL A 71 -5.54 21.22 -12.31
N ASN A 72 -5.98 21.55 -11.10
CA ASN A 72 -5.13 22.09 -10.04
C ASN A 72 -4.65 20.94 -9.15
N CYS A 73 -3.33 20.76 -9.05
CA CYS A 73 -2.70 19.73 -8.23
C CYS A 73 -2.55 20.29 -6.81
N VAL A 74 -3.30 19.79 -5.84
CA VAL A 74 -3.38 20.40 -4.51
C VAL A 74 -2.94 19.41 -3.43
N LEU A 75 -2.21 19.91 -2.44
CA LEU A 75 -1.87 19.22 -1.21
C LEU A 75 -2.52 19.97 -0.03
N ILE A 76 -3.34 19.27 0.73
CA ILE A 76 -3.99 19.81 1.92
C ILE A 76 -3.23 19.31 3.13
N LEU A 77 -2.72 20.26 3.94
CA LEU A 77 -2.07 20.00 5.22
C LEU A 77 -3.01 20.49 6.32
N ARG A 78 -3.28 19.65 7.32
CA ARG A 78 -3.93 20.10 8.56
C ARG A 78 -2.94 20.02 9.69
N GLN A 79 -2.86 21.08 10.47
CA GLN A 79 -2.03 21.13 11.66
C GLN A 79 -2.86 21.43 12.90
N LYS A 80 -2.49 20.79 14.00
CA LYS A 80 -2.99 21.15 15.33
C LYS A 80 -2.32 22.45 15.74
N LEU A 81 -3.10 23.44 16.18
CA LEU A 81 -2.55 24.62 16.82
C LEU A 81 -2.01 24.23 18.19
N ASP A 82 -0.72 24.46 18.44
CA ASP A 82 -0.16 24.40 19.78
C ASP A 82 -0.81 25.52 20.60
N THR A 83 -1.93 25.21 21.26
CA THR A 83 -2.47 26.07 22.30
C THR A 83 -1.47 26.02 23.45
N ALA A 84 -0.63 27.05 23.55
CA ALA A 84 0.41 27.21 24.57
C ALA A 84 -0.14 27.39 26.01
N ALA A 85 -1.24 26.73 26.35
CA ALA A 85 -2.02 26.92 27.57
C ALA A 85 -2.15 25.65 28.44
N GLU A 86 -1.36 24.60 28.20
CA GLU A 86 -1.31 23.40 29.06
C GLU A 86 -0.27 23.52 30.18
N GLU A 87 -0.26 24.62 30.94
CA GLU A 87 0.59 24.72 32.16
C GLU A 87 -0.15 24.60 33.49
N ASP A 88 -1.48 24.56 33.55
CA ASP A 88 -2.18 24.42 34.85
C ASP A 88 -3.30 23.39 34.80
N GLY A 89 -2.95 22.13 35.09
CA GLY A 89 -3.70 21.06 35.78
C GLY A 89 -5.23 21.02 35.82
N LEU A 90 -5.95 21.55 34.82
CA LEU A 90 -7.41 21.57 34.79
C LEU A 90 -7.98 20.32 34.12
N ASP A 91 -9.02 19.80 34.76
CA ASP A 91 -9.78 18.59 34.41
C ASP A 91 -10.25 18.60 32.94
N THR A 92 -9.81 17.62 32.15
CA THR A 92 -9.94 17.58 30.67
C THR A 92 -11.30 17.10 30.16
N SER A 93 -12.34 17.11 31.00
CA SER A 93 -13.66 16.58 30.65
C SER A 93 -14.51 17.50 29.75
N ASP A 94 -14.12 18.77 29.56
CA ASP A 94 -14.81 19.77 28.73
C ASP A 94 -13.86 20.52 27.75
N VAL A 95 -12.85 19.82 27.19
CA VAL A 95 -11.93 20.45 26.22
C VAL A 95 -12.68 20.67 24.89
N PRO A 96 -12.87 21.91 24.42
CA PRO A 96 -13.46 22.18 23.11
C PRO A 96 -12.61 21.52 22.00
N PRO A 97 -13.20 21.17 20.84
CA PRO A 97 -12.47 20.56 19.75
C PRO A 97 -11.25 21.41 19.39
N LEU A 98 -10.06 20.81 19.44
CA LEU A 98 -8.80 21.44 19.06
C LEU A 98 -8.97 22.11 17.69
N GLU A 99 -8.73 23.42 17.64
CA GLU A 99 -8.78 24.15 16.38
C GLU A 99 -7.66 23.63 15.46
N GLU A 100 -8.04 23.06 14.32
CA GLU A 100 -7.11 22.66 13.27
C GLU A 100 -6.99 23.79 12.25
N GLU A 101 -5.75 24.17 11.92
CA GLU A 101 -5.50 25.08 10.80
C GLU A 101 -5.33 24.26 9.52
N GLU A 102 -6.17 24.55 8.51
CA GLU A 102 -6.06 23.96 7.19
C GLU A 102 -5.26 24.85 6.24
N MET A 103 -4.31 24.23 5.56
CA MET A 103 -3.41 24.85 4.60
C MET A 103 -3.51 24.14 3.26
N ILE A 104 -3.68 24.92 2.20
CA ILE A 104 -3.87 24.44 0.84
C ILE A 104 -2.68 24.88 0.01
N ILE A 105 -1.90 23.92 -0.47
CA ILE A 105 -0.70 24.12 -1.28
C ILE A 105 -0.98 23.61 -2.70
N GLN A 106 -1.00 24.51 -3.66
CA GLN A 106 -1.15 24.17 -5.07
C GLN A 106 0.22 24.08 -5.76
N PHE A 107 0.44 22.94 -6.42
CA PHE A 107 1.63 22.60 -7.19
C PHE A 107 1.43 22.88 -8.67
N THR A 108 2.54 23.15 -9.36
CA THR A 108 2.56 23.31 -10.82
C THR A 108 2.52 21.95 -11.54
N ARG A 109 3.10 20.92 -10.94
CA ARG A 109 3.19 19.56 -11.50
C ARG A 109 2.60 18.54 -10.53
N VAL A 110 1.93 17.53 -11.08
CA VAL A 110 1.38 16.38 -10.34
C VAL A 110 2.50 15.63 -9.62
N GLU A 111 3.63 15.43 -10.29
CA GLU A 111 4.77 14.66 -9.76
C GLU A 111 5.34 15.32 -8.50
N ASP A 112 5.43 16.65 -8.46
CA ASP A 112 5.92 17.38 -7.30
C ASP A 112 4.96 17.20 -6.11
N ARG A 113 3.64 17.34 -6.34
CA ARG A 113 2.62 17.10 -5.31
C ARG A 113 2.73 15.68 -4.75
N ASP A 114 2.85 14.67 -5.61
CA ASP A 114 2.86 13.27 -5.20
C ASP A 114 4.15 12.90 -4.44
N ASN A 115 5.28 13.48 -4.83
CA ASN A 115 6.54 13.37 -4.09
C ASN A 115 6.40 13.99 -2.70
N TRP A 116 5.77 15.16 -2.59
CA TRP A 116 5.52 15.83 -1.31
C TRP A 116 4.52 15.07 -0.43
N ASP A 117 3.39 14.59 -0.95
CA ASP A 117 2.44 13.75 -0.19
C ASP A 117 3.11 12.47 0.34
N THR A 118 3.82 11.76 -0.54
CA THR A 118 4.52 10.52 -0.17
C THR A 118 5.60 10.79 0.86
N GLY A 119 6.40 11.83 0.66
CA GLY A 119 7.51 12.20 1.55
C GLY A 119 7.01 12.63 2.93
N LEU A 120 6.01 13.53 3.00
CA LEU A 120 5.44 13.98 4.27
C LEU A 120 4.77 12.84 5.05
N ARG A 121 3.96 12.00 4.38
CA ARG A 121 3.34 10.84 5.04
C ARG A 121 4.39 9.87 5.58
N TYR A 122 5.46 9.65 4.82
CA TYR A 122 6.57 8.81 5.27
C TYR A 122 7.25 9.40 6.51
N MET A 123 7.53 10.70 6.52
CA MET A 123 8.17 11.36 7.66
C MET A 123 7.25 11.42 8.89
N MET A 124 5.96 11.70 8.72
CA MET A 124 4.98 11.61 9.81
C MET A 124 4.92 10.21 10.40
N SER A 125 4.89 9.18 9.55
CA SER A 125 4.93 7.78 10.02
C SER A 125 6.23 7.45 10.75
N ALA A 126 7.37 7.97 10.28
CA ALA A 126 8.65 7.81 10.94
C ALA A 126 8.70 8.54 12.29
N LEU A 127 8.03 9.69 12.39
CA LEU A 127 7.92 10.47 13.62
C LEU A 127 7.03 9.79 14.65
N GLU A 128 5.90 9.21 14.24
CA GLU A 128 5.08 8.38 15.12
C GLU A 128 5.90 7.23 15.74
N VAL A 129 6.80 6.63 14.95
CA VAL A 129 7.72 5.59 15.43
C VAL A 129 8.77 6.14 16.41
N THR A 130 9.23 7.38 16.25
CA THR A 130 10.21 8.00 17.17
C THR A 130 9.59 8.63 18.41
N VAL A 131 8.40 9.23 18.34
CA VAL A 131 7.69 9.76 19.53
C VAL A 131 7.31 8.61 20.46
N ALA A 132 7.01 7.43 19.89
CA ALA A 132 6.88 6.21 20.66
C ALA A 132 8.18 5.73 21.34
N LYS A 133 9.36 6.32 21.05
CA LYS A 133 10.58 6.09 21.84
C LYS A 133 10.62 6.93 23.11
N ASP A 134 10.17 8.18 23.03
CA ASP A 134 10.35 9.18 24.10
C ASP A 134 9.20 9.18 25.12
N GLN A 135 8.02 8.64 24.76
CA GLN A 135 6.87 8.49 25.68
C GLN A 135 6.78 7.11 26.34
N VAL A 136 7.72 6.21 26.07
CA VAL A 136 7.77 4.95 26.80
C VAL A 136 8.57 5.20 28.07
N ASP A 137 7.85 5.39 29.19
CA ASP A 137 8.35 5.10 30.53
C ASP A 137 8.82 3.63 30.53
N GLY A 138 10.06 3.45 30.09
CA GLY A 138 10.60 2.14 29.77
C GLY A 138 10.95 1.39 31.03
N PRO A 139 10.43 0.16 31.24
CA PRO A 139 11.14 -0.79 32.09
C PRO A 139 12.57 -0.95 31.55
N THR A 140 13.52 -1.16 32.44
CA THR A 140 15.00 -1.14 32.29
C THR A 140 15.60 -2.14 31.26
N LYS A 141 14.83 -2.62 30.28
CA LYS A 141 15.26 -3.58 29.26
C LYS A 141 16.05 -2.86 28.16
N SER A 142 17.28 -3.32 27.94
CA SER A 142 18.14 -2.83 26.87
C SER A 142 17.61 -3.23 25.50
N PHE A 143 17.56 -2.28 24.55
CA PHE A 143 17.21 -2.58 23.17
C PHE A 143 18.20 -3.55 22.52
N SER A 144 17.69 -4.53 21.77
CA SER A 144 18.46 -5.56 21.08
C SER A 144 18.39 -5.41 19.56
N ARG A 145 19.49 -5.69 18.86
CA ARG A 145 19.54 -5.70 17.38
C ARG A 145 19.07 -7.04 16.83
N ILE A 146 18.50 -7.04 15.65
CA ILE A 146 18.22 -8.27 14.89
C ILE A 146 19.54 -8.80 14.32
N LYS A 147 19.94 -10.00 14.74
CA LYS A 147 21.17 -10.67 14.28
C LYS A 147 20.92 -11.57 13.08
N LYS A 148 19.80 -12.29 13.07
CA LYS A 148 19.44 -13.25 12.00
C LYS A 148 17.94 -13.28 11.79
N VAL A 149 17.53 -13.43 10.53
CA VAL A 149 16.12 -13.64 10.14
C VAL A 149 16.00 -15.00 9.47
N ARG A 150 15.01 -15.79 9.87
CA ARG A 150 14.64 -17.06 9.24
C ARG A 150 13.18 -16.96 8.81
N LEU A 151 12.94 -17.16 7.52
CA LEU A 151 11.59 -17.23 6.97
C LEU A 151 11.13 -18.67 7.04
N GLU A 152 9.97 -18.91 7.63
CA GLU A 152 9.38 -20.25 7.71
C GLU A 152 8.08 -20.28 6.88
N GLU A 153 7.61 -21.48 6.57
CA GLU A 153 6.38 -21.66 5.81
C GLU A 153 5.17 -21.13 6.60
N PRO A 154 4.33 -20.26 6.03
CA PRO A 154 3.18 -19.71 6.73
C PRO A 154 2.16 -20.80 7.09
N ARG A 155 1.48 -20.63 8.23
CA ARG A 155 0.37 -21.50 8.65
C ARG A 155 -0.95 -21.01 8.06
N ALA A 156 -1.99 -21.85 8.09
CA ALA A 156 -3.33 -21.45 7.65
C ALA A 156 -3.80 -20.17 8.38
N GLY A 157 -4.18 -19.14 7.62
CA GLY A 157 -4.61 -17.84 8.12
C GLY A 157 -3.49 -16.84 8.44
N VAL A 158 -2.23 -17.20 8.22
CA VAL A 158 -1.05 -16.37 8.42
C VAL A 158 -0.33 -16.17 7.08
N LEU A 159 -0.03 -14.91 6.72
CA LEU A 159 0.67 -14.60 5.46
C LEU A 159 2.19 -14.59 5.59
N VAL A 160 2.69 -14.26 6.77
CA VAL A 160 4.12 -14.18 7.05
C VAL A 160 4.38 -14.81 8.40
N HIS A 161 5.29 -15.80 8.43
CA HIS A 161 5.86 -16.36 9.64
C HIS A 161 7.37 -16.23 9.57
N ALA A 162 7.94 -15.39 10.43
CA ALA A 162 9.37 -15.11 10.44
C ALA A 162 9.93 -15.19 11.87
N ARG A 163 11.05 -15.88 12.03
CA ARG A 163 11.78 -16.00 13.29
C ARG A 163 13.02 -15.13 13.28
N PHE A 164 13.21 -14.37 14.34
CA PHE A 164 14.27 -13.39 14.53
C PHE A 164 15.16 -13.81 15.69
N GLU A 165 16.45 -13.95 15.44
CA GLU A 165 17.46 -14.10 16.49
C GLU A 165 17.93 -12.70 16.88
N LEU A 166 17.69 -12.29 18.12
CA LEU A 166 18.11 -11.00 18.65
C LEU A 166 19.53 -11.08 19.23
N ALA A 167 20.22 -9.94 19.29
CA ALA A 167 21.57 -9.85 19.86
C ALA A 167 21.61 -10.21 21.36
N SER A 168 20.48 -10.15 22.06
CA SER A 168 20.29 -10.65 23.43
C SER A 168 20.35 -12.19 23.52
N GLY A 169 20.27 -12.90 22.40
CA GLY A 169 20.13 -14.36 22.33
C GLY A 169 18.67 -14.83 22.37
N GLU A 170 17.70 -13.93 22.50
CA GLU A 170 16.28 -14.25 22.43
C GLU A 170 15.86 -14.57 20.99
N GLU A 171 15.00 -15.59 20.82
CA GLU A 171 14.31 -15.85 19.56
C GLU A 171 12.90 -15.28 19.62
N ALA A 172 12.60 -14.32 18.75
CA ALA A 172 11.30 -13.69 18.63
C ALA A 172 10.60 -14.16 17.34
N VAL A 173 9.29 -14.38 17.38
CA VAL A 173 8.50 -14.79 16.22
C VAL A 173 7.57 -13.64 15.84
N LEU A 174 7.56 -13.30 14.55
CA LEU A 174 6.62 -12.34 13.96
C LEU A 174 5.66 -13.10 13.04
N GLU A 175 4.37 -13.00 13.36
CA GLU A 175 3.29 -13.52 12.53
C GLU A 175 2.41 -12.37 12.05
N ILE A 176 2.14 -12.33 10.75
CA ILE A 176 1.18 -11.37 10.17
C ILE A 176 -0.05 -12.13 9.69
N PRO A 177 -1.20 -12.02 10.39
CA PRO A 177 -2.46 -12.60 9.94
C PRO A 177 -2.96 -11.98 8.64
N GLU A 178 -3.70 -12.76 7.84
CA GLU A 178 -4.30 -12.28 6.58
C GLU A 178 -5.15 -11.01 6.76
N HIS A 179 -5.96 -10.96 7.81
CA HIS A 179 -6.85 -9.83 8.10
C HIS A 179 -6.13 -8.56 8.57
N LYS A 180 -4.82 -8.63 8.87
CA LYS A 180 -4.01 -7.48 9.32
C LYS A 180 -2.99 -7.02 8.28
N ALA A 181 -3.02 -7.59 7.08
CA ALA A 181 -2.07 -7.29 6.02
C ALA A 181 -2.34 -5.97 5.27
N ASP A 182 -3.37 -5.21 5.66
CA ASP A 182 -3.55 -3.87 5.12
C ASP A 182 -2.43 -2.92 5.59
N ALA A 183 -2.18 -1.86 4.82
CA ALA A 183 -1.02 -0.99 5.04
C ALA A 183 -1.00 -0.32 6.43
N LYS A 184 -2.16 -0.04 7.01
CA LYS A 184 -2.30 0.68 8.28
C LYS A 184 -2.07 -0.27 9.45
N ASN A 185 -2.74 -1.41 9.45
CA ASN A 185 -2.63 -2.45 10.46
C ASN A 185 -1.25 -3.10 10.43
N LEU A 186 -0.66 -3.29 9.24
CA LEU A 186 0.69 -3.83 9.13
C LEU A 186 1.72 -2.95 9.85
N ASN A 187 1.66 -1.62 9.70
CA ASN A 187 2.59 -0.74 10.41
C ASN A 187 2.41 -0.86 11.94
N HIS A 188 1.15 -0.90 12.40
CA HIS A 188 0.85 -1.05 13.82
C HIS A 188 1.38 -2.37 14.40
N GLU A 189 1.18 -3.51 13.73
CA GLU A 189 1.67 -4.80 14.20
C GLU A 189 3.20 -4.84 14.27
N ILE A 190 3.89 -4.21 13.31
CA ILE A 190 5.36 -4.14 13.31
C ILE A 190 5.87 -3.26 14.45
N VAL A 191 5.28 -2.09 14.67
CA VAL A 191 5.66 -1.19 15.77
C VAL A 191 5.43 -1.88 17.11
N LYS A 192 4.26 -2.51 17.28
CA LYS A 192 3.94 -3.28 18.49
C LYS A 192 4.95 -4.40 18.73
N TRP A 193 5.26 -5.19 17.70
CA TRP A 193 6.22 -6.29 17.83
C TRP A 193 7.63 -5.80 18.19
N VAL A 194 8.07 -4.67 17.61
CA VAL A 194 9.35 -4.02 17.92
C VAL A 194 9.38 -3.58 19.39
N GLN A 195 8.28 -3.02 19.91
CA GLN A 195 8.17 -2.62 21.31
C GLN A 195 8.19 -3.83 22.25
N ASP A 196 7.36 -4.84 21.96
CA ASP A 196 7.20 -6.04 22.78
C ASP A 196 8.53 -6.80 22.97
N HIS A 197 9.37 -6.84 21.93
CA HIS A 197 10.67 -7.53 21.94
C HIS A 197 11.88 -6.61 22.12
N CYS A 198 11.63 -5.34 22.46
CA CYS A 198 12.67 -4.32 22.65
C CYS A 198 13.69 -4.28 21.49
N VAL A 199 13.22 -4.35 20.25
CA VAL A 199 14.09 -4.27 19.08
C VAL A 199 14.56 -2.83 18.87
N GLN A 200 15.79 -2.62 18.41
CA GLN A 200 16.30 -1.27 18.12
C GLN A 200 15.38 -0.56 17.12
N PRO A 201 14.81 0.61 17.45
CA PRO A 201 13.78 1.16 16.55
C PRO A 201 14.34 1.75 15.25
N SER A 202 15.66 1.87 15.12
CA SER A 202 16.31 2.11 13.82
C SER A 202 16.09 0.97 12.82
N GLU A 203 15.74 -0.23 13.29
CA GLU A 203 15.47 -1.41 12.46
C GLU A 203 13.99 -1.49 12.04
N THR A 204 13.08 -0.73 12.67
CA THR A 204 11.62 -0.77 12.40
C THR A 204 11.30 -0.55 10.92
N THR A 205 11.92 0.45 10.29
CA THR A 205 11.67 0.75 8.86
C THR A 205 12.13 -0.38 7.95
N SER A 206 13.28 -0.98 8.24
CA SER A 206 13.82 -2.10 7.45
C SER A 206 12.98 -3.35 7.63
N LEU A 207 12.54 -3.62 8.86
CA LEU A 207 11.63 -4.71 9.19
C LEU A 207 10.26 -4.52 8.49
N TYR A 208 9.69 -3.33 8.55
CA TYR A 208 8.45 -3.00 7.85
C TYR A 208 8.58 -3.26 6.34
N ARG A 209 9.67 -2.81 5.71
CA ARG A 209 9.90 -3.06 4.27
C ARG A 209 10.01 -4.54 3.94
N LEU A 210 10.76 -5.30 4.74
CA LEU A 210 10.89 -6.75 4.58
C LEU A 210 9.51 -7.42 4.66
N VAL A 211 8.78 -7.15 5.74
CA VAL A 211 7.49 -7.80 5.99
C VAL A 211 6.45 -7.38 4.95
N LYS A 212 6.41 -6.09 4.56
CA LYS A 212 5.55 -5.62 3.47
C LYS A 212 5.86 -6.33 2.15
N SER A 213 7.14 -6.53 1.84
CA SER A 213 7.56 -7.28 0.65
C SER A 213 7.11 -8.74 0.71
N LEU A 214 7.22 -9.40 1.87
CA LEU A 214 6.76 -10.77 2.09
C LEU A 214 5.23 -10.88 1.96
N VAL A 215 4.47 -10.01 2.64
CA VAL A 215 3.01 -9.94 2.54
C VAL A 215 2.58 -9.80 1.08
N HIS A 216 3.19 -8.88 0.34
CA HIS A 216 2.87 -8.67 -1.07
C HIS A 216 3.17 -9.92 -1.91
N ARG A 217 4.32 -10.56 -1.69
CA ARG A 217 4.70 -11.78 -2.39
C ARG A 217 3.77 -12.95 -2.09
N THR A 218 3.47 -13.23 -0.82
CA THR A 218 2.57 -14.33 -0.44
C THR A 218 1.17 -14.09 -1.01
N THR A 219 0.68 -12.85 -0.94
CA THR A 219 -0.63 -12.48 -1.52
C THR A 219 -0.65 -12.70 -3.03
N LEU A 220 0.43 -12.31 -3.72
CA LEU A 220 0.58 -12.49 -5.16
C LEU A 220 0.64 -13.97 -5.54
N GLU A 221 1.38 -14.79 -4.80
CA GLU A 221 1.49 -16.24 -5.00
C GLU A 221 0.12 -16.93 -4.78
N SER A 222 -0.58 -16.62 -3.70
CA SER A 222 -1.93 -17.14 -3.41
C SER A 222 -2.91 -16.80 -4.53
N LYS A 223 -3.00 -15.52 -4.90
CA LYS A 223 -3.90 -15.07 -5.98
C LYS A 223 -3.56 -15.71 -7.33
N THR A 224 -2.27 -15.91 -7.60
CA THR A 224 -1.82 -16.59 -8.82
C THR A 224 -2.28 -18.06 -8.83
N ALA A 225 -2.16 -18.75 -7.69
CA ALA A 225 -2.65 -20.12 -7.53
C ALA A 225 -4.16 -20.21 -7.75
N ASP A 226 -4.95 -19.29 -7.19
CA ASP A 226 -6.40 -19.25 -7.37
C ASP A 226 -6.79 -19.07 -8.85
N VAL A 227 -6.12 -18.16 -9.57
CA VAL A 227 -6.37 -17.96 -11.01
C VAL A 227 -5.99 -19.20 -11.81
N ILE A 228 -4.85 -19.82 -11.53
CA ILE A 228 -4.46 -21.08 -12.19
C ILE A 228 -5.51 -22.15 -11.97
N GLN A 229 -6.02 -22.27 -10.74
CA GLN A 229 -7.08 -23.21 -10.41
C GLN A 229 -8.37 -22.91 -11.20
N ARG A 230 -8.82 -21.65 -11.25
CA ARG A 230 -9.96 -21.22 -12.07
C ARG A 230 -9.78 -21.58 -13.55
N ILE A 231 -8.60 -21.37 -14.12
CA ILE A 231 -8.28 -21.75 -15.51
C ILE A 231 -8.40 -23.27 -15.68
N ASN A 232 -7.84 -24.04 -14.76
CA ASN A 232 -7.86 -25.51 -14.79
C ASN A 232 -9.27 -26.09 -14.60
N ASP A 233 -10.16 -25.38 -13.92
CA ASP A 233 -11.55 -25.80 -13.73
C ASP A 233 -12.42 -25.51 -14.97
N CYS A 234 -11.95 -24.64 -15.87
CA CYS A 234 -12.56 -24.41 -17.18
C CYS A 234 -12.14 -25.43 -18.25
N SER A 235 -11.49 -26.54 -17.90
CA SER A 235 -11.17 -27.61 -18.87
C SER A 235 -12.45 -28.24 -19.42
N PHE A 236 -12.47 -28.52 -20.73
CA PHE A 236 -13.62 -29.09 -21.43
C PHE A 236 -14.13 -30.37 -20.75
N ASP A 237 -13.24 -31.31 -20.44
CA ASP A 237 -13.60 -32.59 -19.83
C ASP A 237 -14.25 -32.43 -18.45
N LYS A 238 -13.76 -31.49 -17.62
CA LYS A 238 -14.38 -31.21 -16.31
C LYS A 238 -15.78 -30.60 -16.47
N MET A 239 -15.92 -29.64 -17.38
CA MET A 239 -17.20 -28.98 -17.65
C MET A 239 -18.25 -29.94 -18.22
N LEU A 240 -17.84 -30.81 -19.15
CA LEU A 240 -18.69 -31.85 -19.70
C LEU A 240 -19.17 -32.83 -18.62
N LYS A 241 -18.26 -33.30 -17.76
CA LYS A 241 -18.59 -34.17 -16.62
C LYS A 241 -19.52 -33.48 -15.62
N ALA A 242 -19.29 -32.21 -15.32
CA ALA A 242 -20.10 -31.44 -14.38
C ALA A 242 -21.54 -31.24 -14.87
N GLN A 243 -21.75 -31.08 -16.17
CA GLN A 243 -23.09 -30.97 -16.76
C GLN A 243 -23.78 -32.33 -16.95
N GLY A 244 -23.02 -33.44 -16.92
CA GLY A 244 -23.57 -34.78 -17.11
C GLY A 244 -24.14 -35.02 -18.51
N VAL A 245 -23.65 -34.30 -19.51
CA VAL A 245 -24.15 -34.35 -20.90
C VAL A 245 -23.19 -35.13 -21.81
N SER A 246 -23.73 -35.81 -22.82
CA SER A 246 -22.92 -36.42 -23.88
C SER A 246 -22.31 -35.34 -24.78
N VAL A 247 -21.13 -35.63 -25.33
CA VAL A 247 -20.48 -34.78 -26.33
C VAL A 247 -21.35 -34.61 -27.57
N GLU A 248 -22.15 -35.62 -27.91
CA GLU A 248 -23.01 -35.66 -29.09
C GLU A 248 -24.13 -34.62 -28.99
N ASP A 249 -24.73 -34.49 -27.81
CA ASP A 249 -25.90 -33.64 -27.60
C ASP A 249 -25.50 -32.17 -27.43
N GLN A 250 -24.44 -31.92 -26.65
CA GLN A 250 -24.12 -30.56 -26.19
C GLN A 250 -22.62 -30.20 -26.24
N GLY A 251 -21.76 -31.03 -26.85
CA GLY A 251 -20.31 -30.81 -26.85
C GLY A 251 -19.88 -29.44 -27.40
N MET A 252 -20.51 -28.96 -28.48
CA MET A 252 -20.23 -27.61 -29.02
C MET A 252 -20.66 -26.50 -28.06
N ALA A 253 -21.81 -26.64 -27.40
CA ALA A 253 -22.31 -25.64 -26.46
C ALA A 253 -21.39 -25.57 -25.22
N VAL A 254 -20.96 -26.72 -24.71
CA VAL A 254 -19.99 -26.81 -23.60
C VAL A 254 -18.65 -26.17 -24.00
N LEU A 255 -18.17 -26.43 -25.22
CA LEU A 255 -16.92 -25.84 -25.71
C LEU A 255 -17.02 -24.30 -25.75
N GLU A 256 -18.08 -23.74 -26.32
CA GLU A 256 -18.26 -22.29 -26.36
C GLU A 256 -18.44 -21.68 -24.97
N LEU A 257 -19.13 -22.37 -24.05
CA LEU A 257 -19.23 -21.95 -22.65
C LEU A 257 -17.85 -21.92 -21.97
N THR A 258 -17.01 -22.95 -22.17
CA THR A 258 -15.65 -22.94 -21.61
C THR A 258 -14.81 -21.78 -22.15
N LYS A 259 -14.95 -21.45 -23.44
CA LYS A 259 -14.25 -20.30 -24.04
C LYS A 259 -14.76 -18.97 -23.48
N ALA A 260 -16.05 -18.85 -23.23
CA ALA A 260 -16.63 -17.66 -22.60
C ALA A 260 -16.07 -17.44 -21.20
N HIS A 261 -16.10 -18.45 -20.33
CA HIS A 261 -15.51 -18.36 -18.98
C HIS A 261 -14.01 -18.06 -19.02
N LEU A 262 -13.25 -18.66 -19.96
CA LEU A 262 -11.83 -18.39 -20.12
C LEU A 262 -11.57 -16.92 -20.53
N ARG A 263 -12.42 -16.31 -21.37
CA ARG A 263 -12.32 -14.87 -21.71
C ARG A 263 -12.65 -13.98 -20.52
N GLU A 264 -13.63 -14.36 -19.70
CA GLU A 264 -13.93 -13.63 -18.46
C GLU A 264 -12.74 -13.65 -17.51
N ILE A 265 -12.17 -14.84 -17.26
CA ILE A 265 -10.95 -14.98 -16.45
C ILE A 265 -9.82 -14.10 -17.03
N GLU A 266 -9.63 -14.10 -18.35
CA GLU A 266 -8.60 -13.29 -19.01
C GLU A 266 -8.70 -11.79 -18.71
N ASN A 267 -9.94 -11.28 -18.72
CA ASN A 267 -10.26 -9.89 -18.45
C ASN A 267 -10.11 -9.54 -16.96
N ASP A 268 -10.39 -10.50 -16.07
CA ASP A 268 -10.29 -10.33 -14.62
C ASP A 268 -8.84 -10.35 -14.09
N ILE A 269 -7.92 -11.04 -14.78
CA ILE A 269 -6.53 -11.24 -14.33
C ILE A 269 -5.85 -9.95 -13.83
N PRO A 270 -5.84 -8.83 -14.59
CA PRO A 270 -5.16 -7.60 -14.15
C PRO A 270 -5.76 -6.99 -12.87
N THR A 271 -7.07 -7.11 -12.70
CA THR A 271 -7.79 -6.62 -11.52
C THR A 271 -7.48 -7.48 -10.30
N PHE A 272 -7.44 -8.80 -10.49
CA PHE A 272 -7.23 -9.75 -9.40
C PHE A 272 -5.79 -9.72 -8.87
N ILE A 273 -4.81 -9.80 -9.79
CA ILE A 273 -3.37 -9.79 -9.49
C ILE A 273 -2.89 -8.40 -9.05
N GLY A 274 -3.49 -7.35 -9.63
CA GLY A 274 -3.07 -5.97 -9.46
C GLY A 274 -2.10 -5.51 -10.57
N GLN A 275 -1.99 -4.19 -10.73
CA GLN A 275 -1.19 -3.56 -11.80
C GLN A 275 0.15 -3.00 -11.31
N GLN A 276 0.48 -3.17 -10.03
CA GLN A 276 1.67 -2.54 -9.45
C GLN A 276 2.90 -3.44 -9.54
N GLY A 277 3.89 -3.00 -10.31
CA GLY A 277 5.23 -3.59 -10.35
C GLY A 277 5.47 -4.58 -11.50
N THR A 278 6.74 -4.75 -11.83
CA THR A 278 7.21 -5.60 -12.95
C THR A 278 6.82 -7.06 -12.76
N ALA A 279 6.89 -7.59 -11.53
CA ALA A 279 6.54 -8.97 -11.22
C ALA A 279 5.05 -9.27 -11.49
N ALA A 280 4.15 -8.39 -11.07
CA ALA A 280 2.72 -8.52 -11.33
C ALA A 280 2.43 -8.49 -12.84
N SER A 281 3.04 -7.57 -13.58
CA SER A 281 2.90 -7.50 -15.05
C SER A 281 3.35 -8.79 -15.76
N MET A 282 4.49 -9.37 -15.35
CA MET A 282 4.95 -10.64 -15.90
C MET A 282 3.98 -11.79 -15.60
N ILE A 283 3.47 -11.87 -14.37
CA ILE A 283 2.48 -12.88 -13.96
C ILE A 283 1.20 -12.74 -14.78
N VAL A 284 0.69 -11.51 -14.98
CA VAL A 284 -0.49 -11.25 -15.82
C VAL A 284 -0.29 -11.80 -17.23
N GLN A 285 0.89 -11.56 -17.85
CA GLN A 285 1.19 -12.09 -19.18
C GLN A 285 1.25 -13.61 -19.21
N ILE A 286 1.87 -14.24 -18.20
CA ILE A 286 1.95 -15.69 -18.08
C ILE A 286 0.56 -16.30 -17.94
N LEU A 287 -0.29 -15.73 -17.08
CA LEU A 287 -1.65 -16.21 -16.85
C LEU A 287 -2.52 -16.06 -18.11
N ARG A 288 -2.44 -14.94 -18.83
CA ARG A 288 -3.10 -14.77 -20.13
C ARG A 288 -2.65 -15.84 -21.14
N ARG A 289 -1.35 -16.13 -21.21
CA ARG A 289 -0.84 -17.22 -22.05
C ARG A 289 -1.39 -18.58 -21.62
N ASN A 290 -1.57 -18.82 -20.33
CA ASN A 290 -2.17 -20.06 -19.82
C ASN A 290 -3.65 -20.18 -20.18
N VAL A 291 -4.40 -19.07 -20.16
CA VAL A 291 -5.78 -19.01 -20.69
C VAL A 291 -5.82 -19.43 -22.16
N GLU A 292 -4.97 -18.83 -23.00
CA GLU A 292 -4.89 -19.18 -24.43
C GLU A 292 -4.54 -20.65 -24.66
N LYS A 293 -3.58 -21.19 -23.89
CA LYS A 293 -3.25 -22.61 -23.93
C LYS A 293 -4.46 -23.48 -23.58
N MET A 294 -5.22 -23.11 -22.55
CA MET A 294 -6.40 -23.87 -22.15
C MET A 294 -7.49 -23.83 -23.22
N LYS A 295 -7.71 -22.70 -23.90
CA LYS A 295 -8.63 -22.61 -25.05
C LYS A 295 -8.25 -23.62 -26.15
N VAL A 296 -6.97 -23.70 -26.50
CA VAL A 296 -6.45 -24.66 -27.50
C VAL A 296 -6.60 -26.11 -27.02
N ILE A 297 -6.30 -26.39 -25.75
CA ILE A 297 -6.48 -27.72 -25.16
C ILE A 297 -7.95 -28.15 -25.24
N ASN A 298 -8.89 -27.26 -24.90
CA ASN A 298 -10.32 -27.52 -24.99
C ASN A 298 -10.78 -27.82 -26.43
N ASP A 299 -10.28 -27.05 -27.42
CA ASP A 299 -10.56 -27.31 -28.84
C ASP A 299 -10.05 -28.68 -29.31
N LEU A 300 -8.86 -29.08 -28.86
CA LEU A 300 -8.29 -30.39 -29.17
C LEU A 300 -9.08 -31.52 -28.50
N ALA A 301 -9.41 -31.36 -27.21
CA ALA A 301 -10.20 -32.33 -26.46
C ALA A 301 -11.56 -32.57 -27.14
N TYR A 302 -12.27 -31.51 -27.49
CA TYR A 302 -13.53 -31.60 -28.22
C TYR A 302 -13.40 -32.38 -29.54
N LYS A 303 -12.38 -32.07 -30.36
CA LYS A 303 -12.13 -32.78 -31.64
C LYS A 303 -11.85 -34.26 -31.44
N ILE A 304 -11.08 -34.62 -30.41
CA ILE A 304 -10.77 -36.02 -30.08
C ILE A 304 -12.06 -36.78 -29.73
N HIS A 305 -12.90 -36.22 -28.86
CA HIS A 305 -14.17 -36.84 -28.50
C HIS A 305 -15.13 -36.95 -29.69
N ALA A 306 -15.32 -35.87 -30.45
CA ALA A 306 -16.19 -35.86 -31.62
C ALA A 306 -15.74 -36.87 -32.70
N SER A 307 -14.43 -37.05 -32.90
CA SER A 307 -13.90 -38.04 -33.85
C SER A 307 -14.01 -39.48 -33.35
N SER A 308 -13.91 -39.72 -32.04
CA SER A 308 -14.05 -41.04 -31.44
C SER A 308 -15.49 -41.57 -31.55
N HIS A 309 -16.49 -40.69 -31.35
CA HIS A 309 -17.90 -41.04 -31.54
C HIS A 309 -18.24 -41.36 -32.99
N ARG A 310 -17.72 -40.61 -33.97
CA ARG A 310 -17.94 -40.92 -35.41
C ARG A 310 -17.41 -42.29 -35.82
N LYS A 311 -16.34 -42.78 -35.19
CA LYS A 311 -15.80 -44.12 -35.45
C LYS A 311 -16.60 -45.24 -34.78
N ALA A 312 -17.33 -44.95 -33.70
CA ALA A 312 -18.17 -45.93 -33.02
C ALA A 312 -19.56 -46.09 -33.68
N ALA A 313 -20.01 -45.08 -34.43
CA ALA A 313 -21.31 -45.05 -35.09
C ALA A 313 -21.30 -45.57 -36.55
N GLY A 314 -20.13 -45.88 -37.11
CA GLY A 314 -19.94 -46.40 -38.47
C GLY A 314 -19.38 -47.81 -38.45
#